data_AF-A0AAV8YCX4-F1
#
_entry.id   AF-A0AAV8YCX4-F1
#
_cell.length_a   1.000
_cell.length_b   1.000
_cell.length_c   1.000
_cell.angle_alpha   90.00
_cell.angle_beta   90.00
_cell.angle_gamma   90.00
#
_symmetry.space_group_name_H-M   'P 1'
#
loop_
_entity.id
_entity.type
_entity.pdbx_description
1 polymer ?
#
loop_
_entity_poly.entity_id
_entity_poly.type
_entity_poly.pdbx_seq_one_letter_code
_entity_poly.pdbx_strand_id
1 'polypeptide(L)'
;MVITFHTVSTNHLERALRFEPTKCSEIWRFVTYMLVHDDWYHLILNVVIQCIFALLLERRQGHLRVLLLYLLGGVTGVLGASCVHPDLVIGASAGVYALLISNIADIVLVSKKKKKKKYLTVS
;
A
#
# COMPACT_ATOMS: atom_id res chain seq x y z
N MET A 1 -2.04 -8.41 -11.72
CA MET A 1 -2.29 -7.60 -10.53
C MET A 1 -2.87 -8.50 -9.44
N VAL A 2 -2.27 -8.44 -8.24
CA VAL A 2 -2.68 -9.20 -7.06
C VAL A 2 -4.10 -8.77 -6.67
N ILE A 3 -5.06 -9.64 -6.92
CA ILE A 3 -6.33 -9.63 -6.19
C ILE A 3 -5.93 -10.12 -4.81
N THR A 4 -5.51 -9.21 -3.93
CA THR A 4 -5.40 -9.55 -2.51
C THR A 4 -6.80 -9.96 -2.10
N PHE A 5 -6.96 -11.22 -1.69
CA PHE A 5 -8.21 -11.72 -1.14
C PHE A 5 -8.47 -10.94 0.14
N HIS A 6 -9.18 -9.83 0.00
CA HIS A 6 -9.59 -9.05 1.13
C HIS A 6 -10.90 -9.63 1.64
N THR A 7 -10.88 -10.13 2.87
CA THR A 7 -12.05 -10.71 3.51
C THR A 7 -12.60 -9.71 4.52
N VAL A 8 -13.91 -9.48 4.49
CA VAL A 8 -14.58 -8.86 5.64
C VAL A 8 -14.50 -9.86 6.77
N SER A 9 -13.85 -9.46 7.85
CA SER A 9 -13.35 -10.41 8.81
C SER A 9 -14.46 -10.89 9.75
N THR A 10 -14.46 -12.20 10.05
CA THR A 10 -15.12 -12.72 11.25
C THR A 10 -14.24 -12.42 12.47
N ASN A 11 -14.83 -12.31 13.67
CA ASN A 11 -14.13 -11.96 14.91
C ASN A 11 -12.86 -12.81 15.19
N HIS A 12 -12.83 -14.06 14.70
CA HIS A 12 -11.69 -14.97 14.88
C HIS A 12 -10.55 -14.70 13.89
N LEU A 13 -10.88 -14.47 12.62
CA LEU A 13 -9.87 -14.19 11.58
C LEU A 13 -9.21 -12.84 11.81
N GLU A 14 -9.96 -11.86 12.32
CA GLU A 14 -9.47 -10.51 12.56
C GLU A 14 -8.38 -10.56 13.63
N ARG A 15 -8.68 -11.21 14.77
CA ARG A 15 -7.73 -11.41 15.86
C ARG A 15 -6.49 -12.18 15.43
N ALA A 16 -6.63 -13.14 14.50
CA ALA A 16 -5.51 -13.92 14.01
C ALA A 16 -4.59 -13.14 13.06
N LEU A 17 -5.14 -12.22 12.25
CA LEU A 17 -4.41 -11.58 11.15
C LEU A 17 -4.05 -10.12 11.40
N ARG A 18 -4.77 -9.41 12.28
CA ARG A 18 -4.52 -8.01 12.62
C ARG A 18 -3.14 -7.82 13.22
N PHE A 19 -2.60 -6.62 13.05
CA PHE A 19 -1.37 -6.25 13.72
C PHE A 19 -1.66 -5.93 15.18
N GLU A 20 -0.83 -6.49 16.06
CA GLU A 20 -0.90 -6.29 17.51
C GLU A 20 0.51 -5.99 18.03
N PRO A 21 0.77 -4.78 18.55
CA PRO A 21 2.11 -4.36 18.98
C PRO A 21 2.74 -5.24 20.06
N THR A 22 1.93 -5.94 20.84
CA THR A 22 2.42 -6.88 21.87
C THR A 22 2.91 -8.21 21.29
N LYS A 23 2.62 -8.50 20.02
CA LYS A 23 2.95 -9.75 19.32
C LYS A 23 3.91 -9.55 18.15
N CYS A 24 4.93 -8.71 18.34
CA CYS A 24 5.95 -8.44 17.31
C CYS A 24 6.77 -9.67 16.89
N SER A 25 6.76 -10.77 17.66
CA SER A 25 7.36 -12.05 17.26
C SER A 25 6.61 -12.73 16.10
N GLU A 26 5.34 -12.38 15.89
CA GLU A 26 4.48 -12.95 14.86
C GLU A 26 4.65 -12.17 13.54
N ILE A 27 5.76 -12.42 12.84
CA ILE A 27 6.22 -11.64 11.68
C ILE A 27 5.17 -11.56 10.54
N TRP A 28 4.31 -12.58 10.41
CA TRP A 28 3.25 -12.57 9.40
C TRP A 28 2.24 -11.43 9.62
N ARG A 29 2.01 -10.98 10.86
CA ARG A 29 1.07 -9.88 11.19
C ARG A 29 1.44 -8.55 10.57
N PHE A 30 2.70 -8.34 10.22
CA PHE A 30 3.16 -7.13 9.52
C PHE A 30 2.68 -7.06 8.07
N VAL A 31 2.16 -8.17 7.52
CA VAL A 31 1.63 -8.23 6.15
C VAL A 31 0.16 -8.65 6.15
N THR A 32 -0.22 -9.64 6.97
CA THR A 32 -1.59 -10.19 6.97
C THR A 32 -2.65 -9.20 7.41
N TYR A 33 -2.29 -8.17 8.19
CA TYR A 33 -3.25 -7.14 8.61
C TYR A 33 -3.85 -6.37 7.43
N MET A 34 -3.14 -6.32 6.29
CA MET A 34 -3.60 -5.68 5.05
C MET A 34 -4.76 -6.45 4.38
N LEU A 35 -4.94 -7.73 4.73
CA LEU A 35 -5.95 -8.60 4.13
C LEU A 35 -7.32 -8.46 4.81
N VAL A 36 -7.36 -8.01 6.06
CA VAL A 36 -8.57 -7.90 6.88
C VAL A 36 -9.03 -6.46 7.00
N HIS A 37 -10.34 -6.24 6.96
CA HIS A 37 -10.99 -4.94 7.07
C HIS A 37 -12.16 -5.02 8.07
N ASP A 38 -12.38 -3.95 8.83
CA ASP A 38 -13.44 -3.87 9.85
C ASP A 38 -14.83 -3.83 9.22
N ASP A 39 -14.95 -3.20 8.04
CA ASP A 39 -16.22 -3.00 7.38
C ASP A 39 -16.13 -3.01 5.85
N TRP A 40 -17.29 -3.20 5.22
CA TRP A 40 -17.43 -3.28 3.77
C TRP A 40 -17.09 -1.96 3.06
N TYR A 41 -17.35 -0.81 3.67
CA TYR A 41 -17.09 0.48 3.03
C TYR A 41 -15.59 0.75 2.96
N HIS A 42 -14.86 0.52 4.06
CA HIS A 42 -13.41 0.62 4.10
C HIS A 42 -12.75 -0.36 3.14
N LEU A 43 -13.28 -1.58 3.05
CA LEU A 43 -12.80 -2.57 2.08
C LEU A 43 -12.98 -2.09 0.63
N ILE A 44 -14.20 -1.73 0.24
CA ILE A 44 -14.53 -1.32 -1.13
C ILE A 44 -13.67 -0.11 -1.53
N LEU A 45 -13.53 0.87 -0.64
CA LEU A 45 -12.72 2.05 -0.90
C LEU A 45 -11.25 1.70 -1.14
N ASN A 46 -10.66 0.83 -0.31
CA ASN A 46 -9.28 0.40 -0.49
C ASN A 46 -9.10 -0.33 -1.82
N VAL A 47 -9.99 -1.25 -2.17
CA VAL A 47 -9.91 -2.02 -3.42
C VAL A 47 -10.08 -1.12 -4.64
N VAL A 48 -11.04 -0.19 -4.64
CA VAL A 48 -11.28 0.72 -5.76
C VAL A 48 -10.06 1.62 -5.99
N ILE A 49 -9.54 2.25 -4.94
CA ILE A 49 -8.36 3.12 -5.04
C ILE A 49 -7.14 2.29 -5.46
N GLN A 50 -6.92 1.13 -4.84
CA GLN A 50 -5.83 0.23 -5.21
C GLN A 50 -5.90 -0.15 -6.69
N CYS A 51 -7.05 -0.57 -7.21
CA CYS A 51 -7.20 -0.94 -8.62
C CYS A 51 -6.87 0.22 -9.57
N ILE A 52 -7.37 1.43 -9.31
CA ILE A 52 -7.13 2.59 -10.18
C ILE A 52 -5.63 2.93 -10.21
N PHE A 53 -5.02 3.08 -9.04
CA PHE A 53 -3.66 3.59 -8.93
C PHE A 53 -2.58 2.52 -9.17
N ALA A 54 -2.85 1.27 -8.80
CA ALA A 54 -1.95 0.16 -9.12
C ALA A 54 -1.92 -0.09 -10.63
N LEU A 55 -3.06 -0.15 -11.32
CA LEU A 55 -3.08 -0.35 -12.78
C LEU A 55 -2.35 0.76 -13.53
N LEU A 56 -2.48 2.02 -13.08
CA LEU A 56 -1.75 3.14 -13.68
C LEU A 56 -0.23 2.98 -13.50
N LEU A 57 0.23 2.59 -12.31
CA LEU A 57 1.64 2.35 -12.03
C LEU A 57 2.20 1.10 -12.72
N GLU A 58 1.44 0.00 -12.78
CA GLU A 58 1.88 -1.28 -13.35
C GLU A 58 2.28 -1.09 -14.81
N ARG A 59 1.51 -0.30 -15.58
CA ARG A 59 1.82 0.02 -16.98
C ARG A 59 3.11 0.84 -17.16
N ARG A 60 3.56 1.56 -16.13
CA ARG A 60 4.72 2.48 -16.21
C ARG A 60 5.98 1.89 -15.58
N GLN A 61 5.83 1.16 -14.48
CA GLN A 61 6.94 0.70 -13.65
C GLN A 61 7.08 -0.84 -13.64
N GLY A 62 6.07 -1.58 -14.10
CA GLY A 62 6.01 -3.03 -14.08
C GLY A 62 5.38 -3.61 -12.82
N HIS A 63 4.71 -4.75 -12.96
CA HIS A 63 3.91 -5.38 -11.90
C HIS A 63 4.70 -5.71 -10.62
N LEU A 64 5.93 -6.23 -10.74
CA LEU A 64 6.73 -6.62 -9.57
C LEU A 64 7.11 -5.42 -8.69
N ARG A 65 7.45 -4.28 -9.30
CA ARG A 65 7.81 -3.06 -8.55
C ARG A 65 6.62 -2.51 -7.79
N VAL A 66 5.45 -2.53 -8.41
CA VAL A 66 4.19 -2.08 -7.78
C VAL A 66 3.82 -3.00 -6.61
N LEU A 67 3.96 -4.32 -6.77
CA LEU A 67 3.71 -5.28 -5.70
C LEU A 67 4.64 -5.05 -4.50
N LEU A 68 5.94 -4.93 -4.75
CA LEU A 68 6.92 -4.66 -3.68
C LEU A 68 6.64 -3.32 -2.99
N LEU A 69 6.30 -2.29 -3.75
CA LEU A 69 5.98 -0.97 -3.21
C LEU A 69 4.72 -1.01 -2.32
N TYR A 70 3.70 -1.76 -2.72
CA TYR A 70 2.50 -1.96 -1.91
C TYR A 70 2.80 -2.71 -0.59
N LEU A 71 3.53 -3.82 -0.66
CA LEU A 71 3.87 -4.63 0.52
C LEU A 71 4.81 -3.89 1.48
N LEU A 72 5.87 -3.27 0.96
CA LEU A 72 6.80 -2.47 1.77
C LEU A 72 6.11 -1.23 2.35
N GLY A 73 5.19 -0.61 1.60
CA GLY A 73 4.35 0.47 2.08
C GLY A 73 3.48 0.05 3.27
N GLY A 74 2.88 -1.14 3.22
CA GLY A 74 2.16 -1.72 4.35
C GLY A 74 3.07 -1.92 5.57
N VAL A 75 4.17 -2.67 5.40
CA VAL A 75 5.11 -2.96 6.50
C VAL A 75 5.67 -1.68 7.13
N THR A 76 6.11 -0.73 6.32
CA THR A 76 6.64 0.55 6.83
C THR A 76 5.55 1.41 7.47
N GLY A 77 4.33 1.39 6.94
CA GLY A 77 3.18 2.08 7.51
C GLY A 77 2.82 1.57 8.90
N VAL A 78 2.75 0.25 9.10
CA VAL A 78 2.44 -0.32 10.41
C VAL A 78 3.59 -0.15 11.41
N LEU A 79 4.84 -0.24 10.96
CA LEU A 79 6.00 0.08 11.81
C LEU A 79 5.98 1.54 12.26
N GLY A 80 5.71 2.47 11.34
CA GLY A 80 5.59 3.89 11.65
C GLY A 80 4.45 4.18 12.62
N ALA A 81 3.28 3.59 12.39
CA ALA A 81 2.14 3.70 13.30
C ALA A 81 2.49 3.19 14.69
N SER A 82 3.12 2.01 14.79
CA SER A 82 3.52 1.40 16.06
C SER A 82 4.47 2.26 16.90
N CYS A 83 5.37 3.01 16.24
CA CYS A 83 6.31 3.90 16.91
C CYS A 83 5.63 5.16 17.49
N VAL A 84 4.54 5.62 16.87
CA VAL A 84 3.83 6.85 17.29
C VAL A 84 2.72 6.53 18.28
N HIS A 85 1.86 5.56 17.93
CA HIS A 85 0.76 5.07 18.75
C HIS A 85 0.64 3.55 18.58
N PRO A 86 1.06 2.75 19.58
CA PRO A 86 1.04 1.29 19.50
C PRO A 86 -0.38 0.76 19.72
N ASP A 87 -1.26 1.02 18.76
CA ASP A 87 -2.63 0.51 18.73
C ASP A 87 -2.76 -0.69 17.78
N LEU A 88 -3.91 -1.35 17.83
CA LEU A 88 -4.27 -2.40 16.89
C LEU A 88 -4.44 -1.79 15.49
N VAL A 89 -3.85 -2.42 14.47
CA VAL A 89 -3.91 -1.93 13.09
C VAL A 89 -4.48 -3.00 12.17
N ILE A 90 -5.41 -2.58 11.33
CA ILE A 90 -5.99 -3.39 10.26
C ILE A 90 -6.16 -2.57 8.97
N GLY A 91 -6.30 -3.27 7.85
CA GLY A 91 -6.65 -2.67 6.57
C GLY A 91 -5.45 -2.38 5.66
N ALA A 92 -5.75 -2.33 4.36
CA ALA A 92 -4.77 -2.15 3.28
C ALA A 92 -4.30 -0.70 3.07
N SER A 93 -4.83 0.25 3.85
CA SER A 93 -4.69 1.69 3.60
C SER A 93 -3.25 2.17 3.51
N ALA A 94 -2.35 1.65 4.35
CA ALA A 94 -0.92 1.97 4.29
C ALA A 94 -0.30 1.63 2.92
N GLY A 95 -0.63 0.46 2.37
CA GLY A 95 -0.20 0.06 1.03
C GLY A 95 -0.82 0.94 -0.07
N VAL A 96 -2.09 1.30 0.07
CA VAL A 96 -2.79 2.21 -0.85
C VAL A 96 -2.16 3.61 -0.85
N TYR A 97 -1.82 4.14 0.32
CA TYR A 97 -1.13 5.43 0.44
C TYR A 97 0.26 5.40 -0.19
N ALA A 98 0.99 4.29 -0.06
CA ALA A 98 2.25 4.13 -0.77
C ALA A 98 2.07 4.20 -2.31
N LEU A 99 1.03 3.56 -2.85
CA LEU A 99 0.69 3.66 -4.28
C LEU A 99 0.36 5.09 -4.71
N LEU A 100 -0.40 5.84 -3.89
CA LEU A 100 -0.71 7.25 -4.18
C LEU A 100 0.57 8.11 -4.22
N ILE A 101 1.43 7.97 -3.22
CA ILE A 101 2.70 8.69 -3.16
C ILE A 101 3.59 8.35 -4.36
N SER A 102 3.64 7.07 -4.75
CA SER A 102 4.39 6.62 -5.93
C SER A 102 3.84 7.22 -7.23
N ASN A 103 2.52 7.33 -7.38
CA ASN A 103 1.91 7.99 -8.54
C ASN A 103 2.31 9.46 -8.63
N ILE A 104 2.27 10.18 -7.51
CA ILE A 104 2.70 11.59 -7.45
C ILE A 104 4.19 11.70 -7.82
N ALA A 105 5.03 10.84 -7.23
CA ALA A 105 6.46 10.82 -7.52
C ALA A 105 6.75 10.55 -9.01
N ASP A 106 6.03 9.60 -9.61
CA ASP A 106 6.17 9.26 -11.04
C ASP A 106 5.83 10.47 -11.94
N ILE A 107 4.74 11.19 -11.64
CA ILE A 107 4.34 12.42 -12.37
C ILE A 107 5.42 13.51 -12.26
N VAL A 108 5.97 13.71 -11.06
CA VAL A 108 7.02 14.71 -10.81
C VAL A 108 8.30 14.34 -11.56
N LEU A 109 8.72 13.08 -11.51
CA LEU A 109 9.93 12.60 -12.19
C LEU A 109 9.82 12.69 -13.71
N VAL A 110 8.67 12.33 -14.27
CA VAL A 110 8.40 12.43 -15.71
C VAL A 110 8.41 13.90 -16.17
N SER A 111 7.84 14.80 -15.37
CA SER A 111 7.87 16.25 -15.64
C SER A 111 9.30 16.80 -15.68
N LYS A 112 10.16 16.39 -14.74
CA LYS A 112 11.59 16.76 -14.73
C LYS A 112 12.34 16.22 -15.95
N LYS A 113 12.10 14.96 -16.34
CA LYS A 113 12.71 14.36 -17.53
C LYS A 113 12.34 15.11 -18.82
N LYS A 114 11.06 15.49 -18.97
CA LYS A 114 10.59 16.29 -20.12
C LYS A 114 11.28 17.66 -20.19
N LYS A 115 11.38 18.37 -19.05
CA LYS A 115 12.11 19.65 -18.97
C LYS A 115 13.58 19.48 -19.37
N LYS A 116 14.30 18.51 -18.79
CA LYS A 116 15.72 18.25 -19.12
C LYS A 116 15.93 17.94 -20.60
N LYS A 117 15.07 17.10 -21.21
CA LYS A 117 15.15 16.78 -22.64
C LYS A 117 14.98 18.02 -23.52
N LYS A 118 14.07 18.93 -23.16
CA LYS A 118 13.84 20.19 -23.90
C LYS A 118 15.08 21.10 -23.91
N TYR A 119 15.82 21.19 -22.80
CA TYR A 119 17.05 21.99 -22.77
C TYR A 119 18.16 21.41 -23.66
N LEU A 120 18.31 20.09 -23.68
CA LEU A 120 19.35 19.41 -24.47
C LEU A 120 19.09 19.45 -25.99
N THR A 121 17.87 19.71 -26.42
CA THR A 121 17.51 19.82 -27.86
C THR A 121 17.55 21.25 -28.39
N VAL A 122 17.74 22.26 -27.54
CA VAL A 122 17.75 23.69 -27.90
C VAL A 122 19.17 24.29 -27.84
N SER A 123 20.14 23.52 -27.33
CA SER A 123 21.60 23.77 -27.38
C SER A 123 22.25 23.00 -28.51
#